data_AF-A0A0E3B769-F1
#
_entry.id   AF-A0A0E3B769-F1
#
_cell.length_a   1.000
_cell.length_b   1.000
_cell.length_c   1.000
_cell.angle_alpha   90.00
_cell.angle_beta   90.00
_cell.angle_gamma   90.00
#
_symmetry.space_group_name_H-M   'P 1'
#
loop_
_entity.id
_entity.type
_entity.pdbx_description
1 polymer ?
#
loop_
_entity_poly.entity_id
_entity_poly.type
_entity_poly.pdbx_seq_one_letter_code
_entity_poly.pdbx_strand_id
1 'polypeptide(L)'
;MIERPGYDQACAEAAAHAMASYDPSFAERAKNTEFWGLFDPDPCGAVIFEGNVIHVASLKPCGLAVRRIVRQALQHREILFAPIAEWNTPAIRLAVGLGFKLGIQSRGVNLYWRTP
;
A
#
# COMPACT_ATOMS: atom_id res chain seq x y z
N MET A 1 -13.04 -6.23 -6.49
CA MET A 1 -11.81 -5.43 -6.62
C MET A 1 -10.82 -6.02 -7.63
N ILE A 2 -10.46 -5.20 -8.61
CA ILE A 2 -9.48 -5.46 -9.68
C ILE A 2 -8.28 -4.55 -9.47
N GLU A 3 -7.06 -5.09 -9.59
CA GLU A 3 -5.81 -4.34 -9.65
C GLU A 3 -5.32 -4.14 -11.09
N ARG A 4 -4.76 -2.98 -11.40
CA ARG A 4 -4.12 -2.71 -12.70
C ARG A 4 -2.76 -2.04 -12.48
N PRO A 5 -1.67 -2.52 -13.10
CA PRO A 5 -0.38 -1.84 -13.03
C PRO A 5 -0.41 -0.57 -13.89
N GLY A 6 0.38 0.42 -13.50
CA GLY A 6 0.51 1.71 -14.18
C GLY A 6 -0.33 2.81 -13.55
N TYR A 7 0.20 4.03 -13.59
CA TYR A 7 -0.42 5.20 -12.95
C TYR A 7 -1.83 5.46 -13.47
N ASP A 8 -2.76 5.67 -12.54
CA ASP A 8 -4.13 6.09 -12.82
C ASP A 8 -4.49 7.26 -11.88
N GLN A 9 -4.81 8.41 -12.47
CA GLN A 9 -5.08 9.65 -11.76
C GLN A 9 -6.27 9.51 -10.80
N ALA A 10 -7.35 8.84 -11.22
CA ALA A 10 -8.54 8.69 -10.39
C ALA A 10 -8.30 7.73 -9.21
N CYS A 11 -7.51 6.67 -9.41
CA CYS A 11 -7.04 5.82 -8.32
C CYS A 11 -6.12 6.58 -7.35
N ALA A 12 -5.23 7.44 -7.87
CA ALA A 12 -4.35 8.26 -7.04
C ALA A 12 -5.15 9.28 -6.20
N GLU A 13 -6.19 9.88 -6.76
CA GLU A 13 -7.12 10.77 -6.05
C GLU A 13 -7.93 10.03 -4.99
N ALA A 14 -8.47 8.85 -5.30
CA ALA A 14 -9.18 8.02 -4.33
C ALA A 14 -8.27 7.59 -3.17
N ALA A 15 -7.01 7.22 -3.48
CA ALA A 15 -6.00 6.91 -2.48
C ALA A 15 -5.63 8.14 -1.63
N ALA A 16 -5.44 9.30 -2.26
CA ALA A 16 -5.19 10.56 -1.56
C ALA A 16 -6.39 10.94 -0.67
N HIS A 17 -7.62 10.69 -1.08
CA HIS A 17 -8.81 10.89 -0.24
C HIS A 17 -8.80 9.96 0.98
N ALA A 18 -8.46 8.68 0.79
CA ALA A 18 -8.27 7.73 1.90
C ALA A 18 -7.12 8.15 2.85
N MET A 19 -6.16 8.92 2.34
CA MET A 19 -4.98 9.39 3.06
C MET A 19 -4.98 10.88 3.41
N ALA A 20 -6.06 11.63 3.16
CA ALA A 20 -6.02 13.10 3.10
C ALA A 20 -5.60 13.75 4.43
N SER A 21 -5.77 13.04 5.54
CA SER A 21 -5.33 13.48 6.88
C SER A 21 -3.87 13.13 7.21
N TYR A 22 -3.17 12.38 6.35
CA TYR A 22 -1.92 11.69 6.68
C TYR A 22 -0.76 11.99 5.73
N ASP A 23 -1.01 12.17 4.43
CA ASP A 23 0.03 12.54 3.48
C ASP A 23 -0.57 13.28 2.25
N PRO A 24 -0.55 14.61 2.24
CA PRO A 24 -1.04 15.40 1.12
C PRO A 24 -0.17 15.26 -0.14
N SER A 25 1.04 14.69 -0.03
CA SER A 25 1.96 14.50 -1.16
C SER A 25 1.79 13.15 -1.87
N PHE A 26 0.90 12.28 -1.38
CA PHE A 26 0.73 10.92 -1.91
C PHE A 26 0.47 10.88 -3.41
N ALA A 27 -0.44 11.73 -3.91
CA ALA A 27 -0.80 11.78 -5.32
C ALA A 27 0.36 12.22 -6.24
N GLU A 28 1.27 13.05 -5.71
CA GLU A 28 2.48 13.48 -6.43
C GLU A 28 3.50 12.33 -6.46
N ARG A 29 3.82 11.77 -5.28
CA ARG A 29 4.73 10.61 -5.13
C ARG A 29 4.30 9.44 -6.02
N ALA A 30 2.99 9.20 -6.11
CA ALA A 30 2.41 8.16 -6.95
C ALA A 30 2.80 8.25 -8.44
N LYS A 31 3.10 9.45 -8.97
CA LYS A 31 3.47 9.63 -10.40
C LYS A 31 4.85 9.08 -10.75
N ASN A 32 5.75 9.06 -9.76
CA ASN A 32 7.16 8.74 -9.96
C ASN A 32 7.53 7.38 -9.34
N THR A 33 6.54 6.54 -9.03
CA THR A 33 6.71 5.27 -8.31
C THR A 33 6.03 4.13 -9.04
N GLU A 34 6.39 2.89 -8.70
CA GLU A 34 5.64 1.74 -9.22
C GLU A 34 4.23 1.78 -8.64
N PHE A 35 3.23 1.90 -9.51
CA PHE A 35 1.85 2.16 -9.14
C PHE A 35 0.93 1.04 -9.60
N TRP A 36 -0.04 0.71 -8.74
CA TRP A 36 -1.14 -0.19 -9.01
C TRP A 36 -2.46 0.45 -8.63
N GLY A 37 -3.33 0.69 -9.60
CA GLY A 37 -4.68 1.19 -9.38
C GLY A 37 -5.62 0.09 -8.87
N LEU A 38 -6.49 0.42 -7.91
CA LEU A 38 -7.52 -0.46 -7.37
C LEU A 38 -8.92 0.02 -7.79
N PHE A 39 -9.74 -0.91 -8.31
CA PHE A 39 -11.05 -0.63 -8.89
C PHE A 39 -12.14 -1.54 -8.31
N ASP A 40 -13.32 -0.98 -7.97
CA ASP A 40 -14.48 -1.74 -7.51
C ASP A 40 -15.83 -0.99 -7.63
N PRO A 41 -16.54 -1.00 -8.78
CA PRO A 41 -16.00 -1.02 -10.14
C PRO A 41 -15.27 0.30 -10.48
N ASP A 42 -15.56 1.36 -9.74
CA ASP A 42 -14.92 2.67 -9.85
C ASP A 42 -13.55 2.68 -9.16
N PRO A 43 -12.66 3.63 -9.51
CA PRO A 43 -11.40 3.86 -8.82
C PRO A 43 -11.61 4.04 -7.32
N CYS A 44 -10.97 3.21 -6.50
CA CYS A 44 -11.21 3.20 -5.06
C CYS A 44 -9.93 3.23 -4.21
N GLY A 45 -8.75 3.23 -4.83
CA GLY A 45 -7.49 3.27 -4.11
C GLY A 45 -6.30 2.93 -5.00
N ALA A 46 -5.14 2.80 -4.36
CA ALA A 46 -3.89 2.45 -5.00
C ALA A 46 -2.96 1.67 -4.06
N VAL A 47 -2.04 0.92 -4.67
CA VAL A 47 -0.82 0.44 -4.04
C VAL A 47 0.35 1.09 -4.76
N ILE A 48 1.28 1.69 -4.02
CA ILE A 48 2.51 2.24 -4.59
C ILE A 48 3.73 1.62 -3.93
N PHE A 49 4.83 1.57 -4.69
CA PHE A 49 6.11 1.16 -4.17
C PHE A 49 7.20 2.20 -4.39
N GLU A 50 7.89 2.53 -3.30
CA GLU A 50 9.08 3.38 -3.28
C GLU A 50 10.30 2.54 -2.96
N GLY A 51 10.99 2.09 -4.00
CA GLY A 51 11.97 1.01 -3.85
C GLY A 51 11.29 -0.20 -3.19
N ASN A 52 11.81 -0.66 -2.06
CA ASN A 52 11.27 -1.80 -1.31
C ASN A 52 10.15 -1.43 -0.32
N VAL A 53 9.72 -0.16 -0.25
CA VAL A 53 8.64 0.27 0.65
C VAL A 53 7.30 0.15 -0.07
N ILE A 54 6.32 -0.50 0.55
CA ILE A 54 4.94 -0.57 0.06
C ILE A 54 4.04 0.40 0.83
N HIS A 55 3.23 1.15 0.10
CA HIS A 55 2.14 1.95 0.65
C HIS A 55 0.81 1.50 0.05
N VAL A 56 -0.22 1.38 0.90
CA VAL A 56 -1.56 0.94 0.50
C VAL A 56 -2.58 1.94 1.01
N ALA A 57 -3.41 2.42 0.11
CA ALA A 57 -4.50 3.34 0.42
C ALA A 57 -5.74 2.94 -0.36
N SER A 58 -6.86 2.75 0.33
CA SER A 58 -8.10 2.30 -0.30
C SER A 58 -9.31 2.73 0.51
N LEU A 59 -10.33 3.20 -0.18
CA LEU A 59 -11.66 3.51 0.38
C LEU A 59 -12.48 2.25 0.67
N LYS A 60 -12.03 1.09 0.16
CA LYS A 60 -12.71 -0.20 0.29
C LYS A 60 -11.76 -1.31 0.76
N PRO A 61 -12.26 -2.40 1.37
CA PRO A 61 -11.43 -3.56 1.70
C PRO A 61 -10.69 -4.12 0.47
N CYS A 62 -9.35 -4.15 0.53
CA CYS A 62 -8.49 -4.43 -0.64
C CYS A 62 -7.56 -5.64 -0.47
N GLY A 63 -7.65 -6.38 0.63
CA GLY A 63 -6.64 -7.37 1.04
C GLY A 63 -6.31 -8.46 0.01
N LEU A 64 -7.29 -8.93 -0.77
CA LEU A 64 -7.03 -9.92 -1.83
C LEU A 64 -6.26 -9.35 -3.03
N ALA A 65 -6.58 -8.13 -3.44
CA ALA A 65 -5.86 -7.44 -4.52
C ALA A 65 -4.43 -7.13 -4.08
N VAL A 66 -4.26 -6.57 -2.89
CA VAL A 66 -2.93 -6.29 -2.31
C VAL A 66 -2.11 -7.57 -2.16
N ARG A 67 -2.72 -8.71 -1.78
CA ARG A 67 -2.03 -10.00 -1.71
C ARG A 67 -1.45 -10.43 -3.05
N ARG A 68 -2.17 -10.24 -4.16
CA ARG A 68 -1.68 -10.56 -5.51
C ARG A 68 -0.51 -9.66 -5.89
N ILE A 69 -0.66 -8.35 -5.67
CA ILE A 69 0.40 -7.36 -5.92
C ILE A 69 1.66 -7.67 -5.10
N VAL A 70 1.54 -7.94 -3.79
CA VAL A 70 2.67 -8.28 -2.92
C VAL A 70 3.38 -9.55 -3.36
N ARG A 71 2.62 -10.60 -3.75
CA ARG A 71 3.21 -11.84 -4.27
C ARG A 71 4.01 -11.60 -5.54
N GLN A 72 3.48 -10.79 -6.46
CA GLN A 72 4.17 -10.41 -7.68
C GLN A 72 5.43 -9.59 -7.38
N ALA A 73 5.34 -8.59 -6.51
CA ALA A 73 6.48 -7.76 -6.14
C ALA A 73 7.62 -8.59 -5.52
N LEU A 74 7.31 -9.57 -4.66
CA LEU A 74 8.29 -10.46 -4.04
C LEU A 74 8.93 -11.48 -5.00
N GLN A 75 8.45 -11.62 -6.24
CA GLN A 75 9.16 -12.42 -7.26
C GLN A 75 10.44 -11.74 -7.74
N HIS A 76 10.55 -10.43 -7.54
CA HIS A 76 11.65 -9.61 -8.06
C HIS A 76 12.34 -8.78 -6.98
N ARG A 77 11.90 -8.91 -5.72
CA ARG A 77 12.42 -8.15 -4.58
C ARG A 77 12.73 -9.10 -3.43
N GLU A 78 13.91 -8.94 -2.84
CA GLU A 78 14.35 -9.75 -1.71
C GLU A 78 13.59 -9.42 -0.42
N ILE A 79 13.07 -8.19 -0.31
CA ILE A 79 12.35 -7.72 0.87
C ILE A 79 11.37 -6.61 0.52
N LEU A 80 10.26 -6.56 1.26
CA LEU A 80 9.32 -5.45 1.29
C LEU A 80 9.21 -4.90 2.72
N PHE A 81 9.06 -3.58 2.83
CA PHE A 81 8.83 -2.86 4.07
C PHE A 81 7.48 -2.15 4.04
N ALA A 82 6.75 -2.19 5.15
CA ALA A 82 5.49 -1.49 5.32
C ALA A 82 5.55 -0.65 6.62
N PRO A 83 5.91 0.64 6.54
CA PRO A 83 5.81 1.56 7.67
C PRO A 83 4.34 1.91 7.91
N ILE A 84 3.85 1.65 9.12
CA ILE A 84 2.45 1.80 9.48
C ILE A 84 2.36 2.54 10.81
N ALA A 85 1.58 3.61 10.88
CA ALA A 85 1.33 4.29 12.15
C ALA A 85 0.70 3.33 13.17
N GLU A 86 1.16 3.34 14.42
CA GLU A 86 0.78 2.35 15.44
C GLU A 86 -0.71 2.33 15.76
N TRP A 87 -1.40 3.45 15.56
CA TRP A 87 -2.85 3.58 15.76
C TRP A 87 -3.67 3.06 14.56
N ASN A 88 -3.05 2.82 13.39
CA ASN A 88 -3.75 2.38 12.18
C ASN A 88 -4.01 0.87 12.20
N THR A 89 -4.94 0.47 13.06
CA THR A 89 -5.35 -0.94 13.26
C THR A 89 -5.74 -1.64 11.96
N PRO A 90 -6.50 -1.03 11.02
CA PRO A 90 -6.81 -1.65 9.73
C PRO A 90 -5.56 -1.99 8.91
N ALA A 91 -4.61 -1.08 8.79
CA ALA A 91 -3.36 -1.32 8.06
C ALA A 91 -2.49 -2.37 8.75
N ILE A 92 -2.42 -2.36 10.09
CA ILE A 92 -1.72 -3.40 10.87
C ILE A 92 -2.31 -4.79 10.58
N ARG A 93 -3.64 -4.93 10.63
CA ARG A 93 -4.32 -6.20 10.31
C ARG A 93 -4.06 -6.64 8.88
N LEU A 94 -4.06 -5.71 7.93
CA LEU A 94 -3.71 -5.99 6.54
C LEU A 94 -2.28 -6.53 6.43
N ALA A 95 -1.29 -5.83 6.99
CA ALA A 95 0.11 -6.25 6.95
C ALA A 95 0.33 -7.64 7.54
N VAL A 96 -0.23 -7.90 8.73
CA VAL A 96 -0.17 -9.22 9.38
C VAL A 96 -0.87 -10.29 8.53
N GLY A 97 -2.06 -10.01 8.00
CA GLY A 97 -2.80 -10.94 7.12
C GLY A 97 -2.12 -11.20 5.76
N LEU A 98 -1.16 -10.35 5.38
CA LEU A 98 -0.29 -10.50 4.23
C LEU A 98 1.05 -11.16 4.58
N GLY A 99 1.26 -11.57 5.84
CA GLY A 99 2.47 -12.27 6.29
C GLY A 99 3.67 -11.35 6.56
N PHE A 100 3.46 -10.04 6.68
CA PHE A 100 4.52 -9.16 7.17
C PHE A 100 4.74 -9.35 8.67
N LYS A 101 6.00 -9.31 9.08
CA LYS A 101 6.44 -9.43 10.48
C LYS A 101 6.78 -8.05 11.03
N LEU A 102 6.43 -7.79 12.29
CA LEU A 102 6.87 -6.57 12.97
C LEU A 102 8.38 -6.64 13.18
N GLY A 103 9.12 -5.63 12.73
CA GLY A 103 10.56 -5.52 12.92
C GLY A 103 10.91 -4.53 14.02
N ILE A 104 10.65 -3.25 13.76
CA ILE A 104 11.03 -2.14 14.65
C ILE A 104 9.79 -1.29 14.94
N GLN A 105 9.70 -0.79 16.17
CA GLN A 105 8.74 0.25 16.56
C GLN A 105 9.53 1.51 16.92
N SER A 106 9.20 2.64 16.33
CA SER A 106 9.87 3.91 16.60
C SER A 106 8.96 5.09 16.32
N ARG A 107 8.90 6.05 17.26
CA ARG A 107 8.20 7.34 17.10
C ARG A 107 6.76 7.22 16.57
N GLY A 108 6.00 6.26 17.09
CA GLY A 108 4.60 6.03 16.69
C GLY A 108 4.41 5.32 15.34
N VAL A 109 5.50 4.80 14.75
CA VAL A 109 5.48 4.01 13.51
C VAL A 109 6.01 2.61 13.76
N ASN A 110 5.25 1.63 13.31
CA ASN A 110 5.62 0.23 13.25
C ASN A 110 6.18 -0.07 11.86
N LEU A 111 7.44 -0.49 11.78
CA LEU A 111 8.05 -0.97 10.55
C LEU A 111 7.84 -2.47 10.44
N TYR A 112 6.96 -2.87 9.52
CA TYR A 112 6.75 -4.26 9.16
C TYR A 112 7.63 -4.64 7.96
N TRP A 113 8.03 -5.90 7.86
CA TRP A 113 8.82 -6.40 6.74
C TRP A 113 8.38 -7.79 6.29
N ARG A 114 8.65 -8.12 5.03
CA ARG A 114 8.36 -9.43 4.45
C ARG A 114 9.39 -9.79 3.38
N THR A 115 9.88 -11.02 3.42
CA THR A 115 10.68 -11.66 2.36
C THR A 115 9.80 -12.63 1.55
N PRO A 116 10.26 -13.13 0.38
CA PRO A 116 9.51 -14.06 -0.47
C PRO A 116 8.86 -15.23 0.29
#